data_AF-A0A1S1UBS5-F1
#
_entry.id   AF-A0A1S1UBS5-F1
#
_cell.length_a   1.000
_cell.length_b   1.000
_cell.length_c   1.000
_cell.angle_alpha   90.00
_cell.angle_beta   90.00
_cell.angle_gamma   90.00
#
_symmetry.space_group_name_H-M   'P 1'
#
loop_
_entity.id
_entity.type
_entity.pdbx_description
1 polymer ?
#
loop_
_entity_poly.entity_id
_entity_poly.type
_entity_poly.pdbx_seq_one_letter_code
_entity_poly.pdbx_strand_id
1 'polypeptide(L)'
;MRGFLRGWYQDCGKQRLYVLRFEDMMARPAECMAHLYAWLGLAPFPIDPGKLRVGLRESDSHYRMKYTHRQFSSIRAPQQHVIPPRIQQYLENACGWFCDMYYPAKT
;
A
#
# COMPACT_ATOMS: atom_id res chain seq x y z
N MET A 1 4.94 -6.50 14.34
CA MET A 1 5.28 -6.37 12.91
C MET A 1 6.77 -6.47 12.59
N ARG A 2 7.71 -5.96 13.42
CA ARG A 2 9.16 -6.01 13.12
C ARG A 2 9.72 -7.41 12.84
N GLY A 3 9.27 -8.43 13.59
CA GLY A 3 9.66 -9.83 13.35
C GLY A 3 9.10 -10.41 12.04
N PHE A 4 7.88 -10.02 11.66
CA PHE A 4 7.23 -10.48 10.43
C PHE A 4 8.00 -10.04 9.17
N LEU A 5 8.31 -8.74 9.06
CA LEU A 5 9.08 -8.21 7.91
C LEU A 5 10.51 -8.74 7.87
N ARG A 6 11.13 -9.01 9.04
CA ARG A 6 12.45 -9.65 9.08
C ARG A 6 12.42 -11.06 8.49
N GLY A 7 11.39 -11.86 8.78
CA GLY A 7 11.23 -13.18 8.18
C GLY A 7 11.22 -13.12 6.67
N TRP A 8 10.38 -12.28 6.08
CA TRP A 8 10.35 -12.08 4.62
C TRP A 8 11.71 -11.66 4.04
N TYR A 9 12.41 -10.70 4.68
CA TYR A 9 13.73 -10.29 4.21
C TYR A 9 14.80 -11.37 4.33
N GLN A 10 14.70 -12.26 5.31
CA GLN A 10 15.61 -13.39 5.50
C GLN A 10 15.31 -14.51 4.50
N ASP A 11 14.04 -14.87 4.35
CA ASP A 11 13.61 -16.03 3.57
C ASP A 11 13.64 -15.75 2.06
N CYS A 12 13.20 -14.57 1.62
CA CYS A 12 13.13 -14.21 0.20
C CYS A 12 14.35 -13.42 -0.28
N GLY A 13 15.10 -12.79 0.64
CA GLY A 13 16.14 -11.82 0.31
C GLY A 13 15.57 -10.46 -0.12
N LYS A 14 16.21 -9.37 0.33
CA LYS A 14 15.73 -7.99 0.10
C LYS A 14 15.51 -7.63 -1.37
N GLN A 15 16.34 -8.12 -2.28
CA GLN A 15 16.27 -7.78 -3.72
C GLN A 15 15.02 -8.36 -4.43
N ARG A 16 14.39 -9.37 -3.84
CA ARG A 16 13.19 -10.03 -4.40
C ARG A 16 11.89 -9.49 -3.83
N LEU A 17 11.96 -8.47 -2.98
CA LEU A 17 10.80 -7.87 -2.32
C LEU A 17 10.63 -6.44 -2.78
N TYR A 18 9.54 -6.20 -3.50
CA TYR A 18 9.12 -4.86 -3.87
C TYR A 18 8.22 -4.28 -2.79
N VAL A 19 8.56 -3.08 -2.31
CA VAL A 19 7.76 -2.37 -1.32
C VAL A 19 7.06 -1.21 -1.99
N LEU A 20 5.74 -1.29 -2.02
CA LEU A 20 4.87 -0.24 -2.51
C LEU A 20 4.15 0.40 -1.32
N ARG A 21 4.37 1.70 -1.10
CA ARG A 21 3.63 2.44 -0.08
C ARG A 21 2.21 2.70 -0.56
N PHE A 22 1.27 2.47 0.33
CA PHE A 22 -0.14 2.68 0.04
C PHE A 22 -0.41 4.14 -0.33
N GLU A 23 0.21 5.07 0.40
CA GLU A 23 0.10 6.52 0.22
C GLU A 23 0.61 6.96 -1.16
N ASP A 24 1.73 6.38 -1.63
CA ASP A 24 2.23 6.66 -2.98
C ASP A 24 1.30 6.10 -4.04
N MET A 25 0.78 4.89 -3.86
CA MET A 25 -0.19 4.30 -4.80
C MET A 25 -1.48 5.11 -4.86
N MET A 26 -1.94 5.70 -3.74
CA MET A 26 -3.11 6.56 -3.75
C MET A 26 -2.84 7.92 -4.40
N ALA A 27 -1.66 8.50 -4.21
CA ALA A 27 -1.31 9.82 -4.74
C ALA A 27 -0.90 9.77 -6.22
N ARG A 28 -0.15 8.73 -6.63
CA ARG A 28 0.49 8.60 -7.95
C ARG A 28 0.34 7.17 -8.52
N PRO A 29 -0.90 6.69 -8.69
CA PRO A 29 -1.15 5.30 -9.07
C PRO A 29 -0.53 4.88 -10.40
N ALA A 30 -0.60 5.72 -11.43
CA ALA A 30 -0.05 5.39 -12.75
C ALA A 30 1.48 5.23 -12.71
N GLU A 31 2.20 6.13 -12.03
CA GLU A 31 3.65 6.04 -11.83
C GLU A 31 4.03 4.78 -11.04
N CYS A 32 3.31 4.52 -9.94
CA CYS A 32 3.58 3.36 -9.10
C CYS A 32 3.38 2.04 -9.85
N MET A 33 2.29 1.93 -10.63
CA MET A 33 2.02 0.74 -11.44
C MET A 33 3.04 0.57 -12.57
N ALA A 34 3.45 1.66 -13.24
CA ALA A 34 4.49 1.61 -14.25
C ALA A 34 5.82 1.09 -13.66
N HIS A 35 6.22 1.62 -12.50
CA HIS A 35 7.42 1.15 -11.80
C HIS A 35 7.30 -0.31 -11.35
N LEU A 36 6.14 -0.73 -10.82
CA LEU A 36 5.90 -2.12 -10.42
C LEU A 36 6.03 -3.08 -11.61
N TYR A 37 5.44 -2.76 -12.75
CA TYR A 37 5.53 -3.59 -13.96
C TYR A 37 6.97 -3.68 -14.47
N ALA A 38 7.70 -2.57 -14.47
CA ALA A 38 9.12 -2.55 -14.83
C ALA A 38 9.95 -3.42 -13.87
N TRP A 39 9.70 -3.33 -12.56
CA TRP A 39 10.39 -4.15 -11.56
C TRP A 39 10.10 -5.65 -11.73
N LEU A 40 8.87 -6.01 -12.11
CA LEU A 40 8.48 -7.39 -12.42
C LEU A 40 9.05 -7.91 -13.76
N GLY A 41 9.67 -7.04 -14.58
CA GLY A 41 10.14 -7.41 -15.92
C GLY A 41 9.00 -7.64 -16.92
N LEU A 42 7.83 -7.03 -16.72
CA LEU A 42 6.65 -7.18 -17.57
C LEU A 42 6.54 -6.02 -18.57
N ALA A 43 5.81 -6.25 -19.66
CA ALA A 43 5.48 -5.19 -20.61
C ALA A 43 4.66 -4.08 -19.92
N PRO A 44 4.90 -2.78 -20.22
CA PRO A 44 4.18 -1.68 -19.59
C PRO A 44 2.66 -1.83 -19.71
N PHE A 45 1.95 -1.68 -18.59
CA PHE A 45 0.50 -1.74 -18.54
C PHE A 45 -0.08 -0.40 -18.06
N PRO A 46 -0.69 0.39 -18.97
CA PRO A 46 -1.28 1.66 -18.59
C PRO A 46 -2.57 1.43 -17.80
N ILE A 47 -2.69 2.11 -16.66
CA ILE A 47 -3.94 2.18 -15.89
C ILE A 47 -4.52 3.58 -16.00
N ASP A 48 -5.85 3.68 -16.07
CA ASP A 48 -6.58 4.95 -15.88
C ASP A 48 -7.11 4.97 -14.44
N PRO A 49 -6.49 5.75 -13.53
CA PRO A 49 -6.91 5.82 -12.13
C PRO A 49 -8.33 6.37 -11.95
N GLY A 50 -8.84 7.13 -12.92
CA GLY A 50 -10.18 7.68 -12.91
C GLY A 50 -11.24 6.72 -13.44
N LYS A 51 -10.83 5.64 -14.13
CA LYS A 51 -11.72 4.68 -14.80
C LYS A 51 -11.23 3.24 -14.63
N LEU A 52 -11.32 2.75 -13.40
CA LEU A 52 -11.03 1.36 -13.07
C LEU A 52 -12.12 0.44 -13.61
N ARG A 53 -11.71 -0.65 -14.25
CA ARG A 53 -12.61 -1.77 -14.59
C ARG A 53 -12.85 -2.59 -13.32
N VAL A 54 -14.06 -2.49 -12.77
CA VAL A 54 -14.49 -3.30 -11.63
C VAL A 54 -15.35 -4.48 -12.13
N GLY A 55 -15.03 -5.69 -11.70
CA GLY A 55 -15.78 -6.90 -12.06
C GLY A 55 -17.11 -7.01 -11.30
N LEU A 56 -17.88 -8.06 -11.59
CA LEU A 56 -19.09 -8.35 -10.81
C LEU A 56 -18.74 -8.46 -9.32
N ARG A 57 -19.55 -7.82 -8.49
CA ARG A 57 -19.40 -7.87 -7.04
C ARG A 57 -19.63 -9.30 -6.56
N GLU A 58 -18.58 -9.95 -6.07
CA GLU A 58 -18.68 -11.28 -5.47
C GLU A 58 -19.65 -11.25 -4.28
N SER A 59 -20.62 -12.18 -4.29
CA SER A 59 -21.72 -12.22 -3.34
C SER A 59 -21.46 -13.19 -2.18
N ASP A 60 -20.51 -14.11 -2.31
CA ASP A 60 -20.36 -15.34 -1.54
C ASP A 60 -19.12 -15.40 -0.63
N SER A 61 -18.33 -14.32 -0.53
CA SER A 61 -17.19 -14.31 0.39
C SER A 61 -17.66 -14.46 1.85
N HIS A 62 -17.16 -15.48 2.56
CA HIS A 62 -17.41 -15.73 3.99
C HIS A 62 -17.12 -14.50 4.89
N TYR A 63 -16.29 -13.55 4.42
CA TYR A 63 -15.90 -12.35 5.14
C TYR A 63 -16.79 -11.14 4.92
N ARG A 64 -17.85 -11.26 4.11
CA ARG A 64 -18.73 -10.13 3.74
C ARG A 64 -19.36 -9.43 4.95
N MET A 65 -19.62 -10.16 6.04
CA MET A 65 -20.21 -9.58 7.26
C MET A 65 -19.20 -8.76 8.07
N LYS A 66 -17.90 -9.04 7.95
CA LYS A 66 -16.84 -8.37 8.72
C LYS A 66 -16.24 -7.19 7.96
N TYR A 67 -16.11 -7.31 6.64
CA TYR A 67 -15.51 -6.28 5.80
C TYR A 67 -16.43 -6.00 4.61
N THR A 68 -16.92 -4.76 4.52
CA THR A 68 -17.74 -4.38 3.37
C THR A 68 -16.84 -4.30 2.13
N HIS A 69 -17.00 -5.24 1.21
CA HIS A 69 -16.36 -5.21 -0.10
C HIS A 69 -17.00 -4.12 -0.98
N ARG A 70 -16.65 -2.85 -0.73
CA ARG A 70 -17.02 -1.72 -1.60
C ARG A 70 -16.05 -1.68 -2.77
N GLN A 71 -16.59 -1.73 -3.99
CA GLN A 71 -15.84 -1.49 -5.21
C GLN A 71 -15.93 -0.01 -5.58
N PHE A 72 -14.85 0.53 -6.14
CA PHE A 72 -14.79 1.91 -6.64
C PHE A 72 -14.30 1.90 -8.08
N SER A 73 -14.99 2.64 -8.95
CA SER A 73 -14.60 2.82 -10.36
C SER A 73 -13.45 3.81 -10.55
N SER A 74 -12.91 4.36 -9.46
CA SER A 74 -11.80 5.31 -9.44
C SER A 74 -10.99 5.13 -8.16
N ILE A 75 -9.69 5.44 -8.22
CA ILE A 75 -8.84 5.49 -7.03
C ILE A 75 -9.23 6.72 -6.21
N ARG A 76 -9.40 6.51 -4.90
CA ARG A 76 -9.75 7.56 -3.95
C ARG A 76 -8.90 7.40 -2.71
N ALA A 77 -8.19 8.45 -2.33
CA ALA A 77 -7.47 8.47 -1.07
C ALA A 77 -8.46 8.28 0.09
N PRO A 78 -8.13 7.46 1.11
CA PRO A 78 -8.96 7.37 2.29
C PRO A 78 -8.97 8.70 3.03
N GLN A 79 -10.04 8.93 3.79
CA GLN A 79 -10.13 10.09 4.67
C GLN A 79 -9.02 10.02 5.73
N GLN A 80 -8.29 11.12 5.91
CA GLN A 80 -7.33 11.22 6.99
C GLN A 80 -8.04 11.37 8.34
N HIS A 81 -7.58 10.61 9.33
CA HIS A 81 -8.06 10.69 10.70
C HIS A 81 -7.06 11.48 11.53
N VAL A 82 -7.52 12.61 12.09
CA VAL A 82 -6.70 13.38 13.03
C VAL A 82 -6.64 12.63 14.34
N ILE A 83 -5.42 12.36 14.81
CA ILE A 83 -5.18 11.75 16.12
C ILE A 83 -4.54 12.77 17.07
N PRO A 84 -4.76 12.63 18.40
CA PRO A 84 -4.16 13.54 19.36
C PRO A 84 -2.62 13.56 19.28
N PRO A 85 -1.95 14.71 19.44
CA PRO A 85 -0.50 14.82 19.30
C PRO A 85 0.30 13.85 20.18
N ARG A 86 -0.19 13.57 21.40
CA ARG A 86 0.41 12.59 22.31
C ARG A 86 0.45 11.18 21.72
N ILE A 87 -0.61 10.77 21.02
CA ILE A 87 -0.70 9.45 20.38
C ILE A 87 0.20 9.40 19.15
N GLN A 88 0.20 10.47 18.35
CA GLN A 88 1.11 10.62 17.21
C GLN A 88 2.57 10.43 17.66
N GLN A 89 3.01 11.18 18.68
CA GLN A 89 4.37 11.11 19.20
C GLN A 89 4.71 9.72 19.76
N TYR A 90 3.77 9.07 20.45
CA TYR A 90 3.97 7.70 20.91
C TYR A 90 4.16 6.72 19.75
N LEU A 91 3.34 6.82 18.69
CA LEU A 91 3.45 5.97 17.51
C LEU A 91 4.77 6.20 16.78
N GLU A 92 5.17 7.45 16.57
CA GLU A 92 6.43 7.81 15.93
C GLU A 92 7.63 7.27 16.71
N ASN A 93 7.61 7.34 18.05
CA ASN A 93 8.67 6.76 18.88
C ASN A 93 8.70 5.23 18.82
N ALA A 94 7.53 4.57 18.95
CA ALA A 94 7.44 3.11 18.96
C ALA A 94 7.72 2.48 17.58
N CYS A 95 7.36 3.19 16.51
CA CYS A 95 7.49 2.76 15.12
C CYS A 95 8.59 3.50 14.34
N GLY A 96 9.47 4.24 15.01
CA GLY A 96 10.51 5.05 14.35
C GLY A 96 11.35 4.24 13.37
N TRP A 97 11.73 3.01 13.74
CA TRP A 97 12.45 2.09 12.85
C TRP A 97 11.75 1.81 11.51
N PHE A 98 10.41 1.84 11.49
CA PHE A 98 9.60 1.61 10.28
C PHE A 98 9.57 2.89 9.44
N CYS A 99 9.42 4.04 10.09
CA CYS A 99 9.50 5.35 9.44
C CYS A 99 10.87 5.55 8.78
N ASP A 100 11.97 5.27 9.48
CA ASP A 100 13.32 5.40 8.93
C ASP A 100 13.54 4.51 7.70
N MET A 101 12.95 3.32 7.71
CA MET A 101 13.14 2.33 6.64
C MET A 101 12.30 2.62 5.38
N TYR A 102 11.07 3.10 5.55
CA TYR A 102 10.10 3.22 4.44
C TYR A 102 9.69 4.67 4.14
N TYR A 103 9.99 5.61 5.03
CA TYR A 103 9.73 7.03 4.89
C TYR A 103 11.00 7.86 5.12
N PRO A 104 12.12 7.53 4.44
CA PRO A 104 13.30 8.35 4.58
C PRO A 104 12.98 9.77 4.12
N ALA A 105 13.49 10.77 4.84
CA ALA A 105 13.37 12.16 4.44
C ALA A 105 13.91 12.29 3.01
N LYS A 106 13.11 12.86 2.10
CA LYS A 106 13.60 13.20 0.77
C LYS A 106 14.73 14.21 0.96
N THR A 107 15.95 13.80 0.63
CA THR A 107 17.11 14.69 0.57
C THR A 107 16.95 15.65 -0.60
#